data_AF-A0A966Q7W1-F1
#
_entry.id   AF-A0A966Q7W1-F1
#
_cell.length_a   1.000
_cell.length_b   1.000
_cell.length_c   1.000
_cell.angle_alpha   90.00
_cell.angle_beta   90.00
_cell.angle_gamma   90.00
#
_symmetry.space_group_name_H-M   'P 1'
#
loop_
_entity.id
_entity.type
_entity.pdbx_description
1 polymer ?
#
loop_
_entity_poly.entity_id
_entity_poly.type
_entity_poly.pdbx_seq_one_letter_code
_entity_poly.pdbx_strand_id
1 'polypeptide(L)'
;DQVVVGGNLLFGGSNGVTLDFGTTAGGSLVNWADTFWDSQRSWVIFSVAASTSGAQNLALSNLAYNDASGASLSAARANATFFISQAGSDLVLNYNAVPEPSTPALLMFGLAGLLGLRTLRRKA
;
A
#
# COMPACT_ATOMS: atom_id res chain seq x y z
N ASP A 1 -12.77 -7.69 -6.26
CA ASP A 1 -13.63 -8.86 -6.00
C ASP A 1 -13.50 -9.22 -4.53
N GLN A 2 -14.53 -9.82 -3.92
CA GLN A 2 -14.55 -10.16 -2.50
C GLN A 2 -15.16 -11.56 -2.30
N VAL A 3 -14.75 -12.24 -1.24
CA VAL A 3 -15.40 -13.49 -0.82
C VAL A 3 -16.61 -13.16 0.05
N VAL A 4 -17.80 -13.61 -0.35
CA VAL A 4 -19.03 -13.44 0.44
C VAL A 4 -19.25 -14.67 1.32
N VAL A 5 -19.35 -14.47 2.62
CA VAL A 5 -19.61 -15.52 3.63
C VAL A 5 -20.99 -15.28 4.23
N GLY A 6 -21.94 -16.16 3.89
CA GLY A 6 -23.34 -16.04 4.33
C GLY A 6 -23.60 -16.38 5.81
N GLY A 7 -22.56 -16.75 6.57
CA GLY A 7 -22.66 -17.18 7.97
C GLY A 7 -21.48 -16.71 8.80
N ASN A 8 -21.05 -17.53 9.77
CA ASN A 8 -19.87 -17.25 10.58
C ASN A 8 -18.59 -17.64 9.83
N LEU A 9 -17.53 -16.85 10.01
CA LEU A 9 -16.18 -17.15 9.52
C LEU A 9 -15.22 -17.39 10.70
N LEU A 10 -14.47 -18.49 10.65
CA LEU A 10 -13.45 -18.83 11.62
C LEU A 10 -12.11 -19.01 10.93
N PHE A 11 -11.11 -18.23 11.34
CA PHE A 11 -9.71 -18.46 10.99
C PHE A 11 -9.05 -19.34 12.07
N GLY A 12 -9.23 -20.65 11.94
CA GLY A 12 -8.60 -21.63 12.81
C GLY A 12 -7.13 -21.85 12.45
N GLY A 13 -6.23 -21.80 13.43
CA GLY A 13 -4.79 -21.91 13.18
C GLY A 13 -4.24 -20.75 12.33
N SER A 14 -3.00 -20.88 11.83
CA SER A 14 -2.38 -19.84 10.99
C SER A 14 -2.95 -19.85 9.58
N ASN A 15 -3.43 -18.70 9.11
CA ASN A 15 -4.05 -18.52 7.80
C ASN A 15 -3.31 -17.43 7.00
N GLY A 16 -3.05 -17.69 5.72
CA GLY A 16 -2.28 -16.80 4.85
C GLY A 16 -3.08 -16.34 3.63
N VAL A 17 -3.00 -15.05 3.31
CA VAL A 17 -3.45 -14.49 2.04
C VAL A 17 -2.24 -13.97 1.27
N THR A 18 -2.12 -14.38 0.01
CA THR A 18 -1.12 -13.85 -0.90
C THR A 18 -1.79 -12.90 -1.88
N LEU A 19 -1.33 -11.65 -1.91
CA LEU A 19 -1.66 -10.70 -2.96
C LEU A 19 -0.79 -11.01 -4.18
N ASP A 20 -1.40 -11.53 -5.24
CA ASP A 20 -0.70 -11.73 -6.50
C ASP A 20 -1.01 -10.59 -7.47
N PHE A 21 0.00 -9.80 -7.80
CA PHE A 21 -0.08 -8.76 -8.82
C PHE A 21 0.29 -9.30 -10.21
N GLY A 22 -0.12 -10.53 -10.50
CA GLY A 22 0.03 -11.20 -11.80
C GLY A 22 1.35 -11.93 -12.01
N THR A 23 2.08 -12.23 -10.95
CA THR A 23 3.31 -13.04 -10.97
C THR A 23 3.05 -14.52 -11.29
N THR A 24 1.83 -15.04 -11.06
CA THR A 24 1.54 -16.48 -11.20
C THR A 24 0.67 -16.82 -12.43
N ALA A 25 -0.13 -15.88 -12.97
CA ALA A 25 -1.19 -16.20 -13.95
C ALA A 25 -1.36 -15.23 -15.14
N GLY A 26 -0.31 -14.57 -15.63
CA GLY A 26 -0.39 -13.81 -16.89
C GLY A 26 -0.66 -12.31 -16.76
N GLY A 27 -0.28 -11.74 -15.63
CA GLY A 27 0.38 -10.43 -15.60
C GLY A 27 -0.45 -9.17 -15.47
N SER A 28 -0.65 -8.68 -14.24
CA SER A 28 -1.01 -7.29 -13.99
C SER A 28 0.27 -6.45 -14.02
N LEU A 29 0.32 -5.45 -14.89
CA LEU A 29 1.39 -4.45 -14.93
C LEU A 29 0.99 -3.29 -14.03
N VAL A 30 1.15 -3.49 -12.72
CA VAL A 30 0.75 -2.47 -11.76
C VAL A 30 1.74 -1.32 -11.83
N ASN A 31 1.26 -0.17 -12.30
CA ASN A 31 2.03 1.05 -12.22
C ASN A 31 2.05 1.58 -10.78
N TRP A 32 3.08 1.21 -10.01
CA TRP A 32 3.24 1.68 -8.63
C TRP A 32 3.51 3.19 -8.51
N ALA A 33 3.98 3.83 -9.58
CA ALA A 33 4.19 5.28 -9.64
C ALA A 33 2.91 6.07 -9.94
N ASP A 34 1.78 5.39 -10.20
CA ASP A 34 0.51 6.06 -10.42
C ASP A 34 0.03 6.79 -9.16
N THR A 35 -0.52 8.00 -9.35
CA THR A 35 -1.08 8.83 -8.26
C THR A 35 -2.22 8.18 -7.49
N PHE A 36 -2.84 7.13 -8.03
CA PHE A 36 -3.79 6.29 -7.33
C PHE A 36 -3.28 5.83 -5.95
N TRP A 37 -1.97 5.54 -5.87
CA TRP A 37 -1.26 5.06 -4.69
C TRP A 37 -0.77 6.17 -3.76
N ASP A 38 -1.07 7.44 -4.03
CA ASP A 38 -0.68 8.56 -3.14
C ASP A 38 -1.54 8.64 -1.88
N SER A 39 -2.68 7.95 -1.85
CA SER A 39 -3.64 8.01 -0.75
C SER A 39 -3.88 6.64 -0.15
N GLN A 40 -4.28 6.62 1.12
CA GLN A 40 -4.73 5.40 1.79
C GLN A 40 -5.91 4.79 1.02
N ARG A 41 -5.91 3.46 0.92
CA ARG A 41 -6.97 2.70 0.26
C ARG A 41 -7.36 1.50 1.10
N SER A 42 -8.58 1.04 0.92
CA SER A 42 -9.07 -0.16 1.56
C SER A 42 -10.04 -0.91 0.65
N TRP A 43 -10.03 -2.23 0.78
CA TRP A 43 -10.90 -3.15 0.04
C TRP A 43 -11.40 -4.24 0.97
N VAL A 44 -12.71 -4.51 0.94
CA VAL A 44 -13.26 -5.68 1.63
C VAL A 44 -12.82 -6.93 0.87
N ILE A 45 -12.17 -7.86 1.58
CA ILE A 45 -11.70 -9.14 1.02
C ILE A 45 -12.57 -10.31 1.47
N PHE A 46 -13.16 -10.23 2.67
CA PHE A 46 -14.23 -11.11 3.11
C PHE A 46 -15.37 -10.27 3.65
N SER A 47 -16.55 -10.42 3.04
CA SER A 47 -17.79 -9.81 3.53
C SER A 47 -18.60 -10.89 4.25
N VAL A 48 -18.81 -10.73 5.56
CA VAL A 48 -19.30 -11.78 6.45
C VAL A 48 -20.63 -11.35 7.06
N ALA A 49 -21.69 -12.09 6.74
CA ALA A 49 -23.06 -11.73 7.14
C ALA A 49 -23.31 -11.84 8.65
N ALA A 50 -22.63 -12.75 9.35
CA ALA A 50 -22.81 -12.96 10.79
C ALA A 50 -21.61 -12.45 11.60
N SER A 51 -20.67 -13.33 11.97
CA SER A 51 -19.51 -12.97 12.81
C SER A 51 -18.20 -13.55 12.27
N THR A 52 -17.11 -12.84 12.55
CA THR A 52 -15.75 -13.31 12.31
C THR A 52 -15.03 -13.55 13.64
N SER A 53 -14.37 -14.70 13.74
CA SER A 53 -13.54 -15.08 14.88
C SER A 53 -12.16 -15.56 14.41
N GLY A 54 -11.13 -15.33 15.24
CA GLY A 54 -9.75 -15.72 14.90
C GLY A 54 -9.08 -14.82 13.87
N ALA A 55 -9.60 -13.63 13.56
CA ALA A 55 -9.03 -12.72 12.55
C ALA A 55 -7.55 -12.39 12.76
N GLN A 56 -7.07 -12.39 14.01
CA GLN A 56 -5.66 -12.23 14.35
C GLN A 56 -4.75 -13.34 13.79
N ASN A 57 -5.32 -14.48 13.42
CA ASN A 57 -4.59 -15.58 12.82
C ASN A 57 -4.51 -15.48 11.28
N LEU A 58 -5.16 -14.47 10.69
CA LEU A 58 -5.08 -14.17 9.27
C LEU A 58 -3.99 -13.11 9.04
N ALA A 59 -3.04 -13.41 8.16
CA ALA A 59 -1.97 -12.49 7.79
C ALA A 59 -1.70 -12.50 6.29
N LEU A 60 -1.08 -11.42 5.80
CA LEU A 60 -0.49 -11.42 4.48
C LEU A 60 0.78 -12.26 4.47
N SER A 61 0.89 -13.17 3.51
CA SER A 61 2.06 -14.05 3.33
C SER A 61 3.12 -13.45 2.39
N ASN A 62 2.83 -12.31 1.78
CA ASN A 62 3.76 -11.62 0.89
C ASN A 62 5.02 -11.15 1.62
N LEU A 63 6.19 -11.49 1.06
CA LEU A 63 7.48 -10.89 1.44
C LEU A 63 7.77 -9.61 0.65
N ALA A 64 7.22 -9.52 -0.57
CA ALA A 64 7.33 -8.38 -1.46
C ALA A 64 6.06 -8.27 -2.32
N TYR A 65 5.83 -7.07 -2.84
CA TYR A 65 4.72 -6.76 -3.74
C TYR A 65 5.31 -6.38 -5.10
N ASN A 66 5.53 -7.38 -5.94
CA ASN A 66 6.05 -7.22 -7.28
C ASN A 66 4.93 -7.45 -8.28
N ASP A 67 4.89 -6.62 -9.32
CA ASP A 67 4.03 -6.87 -10.47
C ASP A 67 4.62 -7.97 -11.38
N ALA A 68 3.93 -8.26 -12.47
CA ALA A 68 4.33 -9.28 -13.43
C ALA A 68 5.64 -9.01 -14.16
N SER A 69 6.05 -7.73 -14.25
CA SER A 69 7.32 -7.32 -14.86
C SER A 69 8.48 -7.30 -13.86
N GLY A 70 8.19 -7.55 -12.57
CA GLY A 70 9.16 -7.44 -11.48
C GLY A 70 9.25 -6.03 -10.89
N ALA A 71 8.39 -5.09 -11.31
CA ALA A 71 8.33 -3.77 -10.71
C ALA A 71 7.83 -3.88 -9.26
N SER A 72 8.64 -3.37 -8.33
CA SER A 72 8.41 -3.54 -6.89
C SER A 72 7.78 -2.31 -6.26
N LEU A 73 6.75 -2.50 -5.42
CA LEU A 73 6.14 -1.43 -4.64
C LEU A 73 7.18 -0.70 -3.78
N SER A 74 8.07 -1.42 -3.10
CA SER A 74 9.04 -0.80 -2.18
C SER A 74 10.10 0.02 -2.90
N ALA A 75 10.39 -0.30 -4.16
CA ALA A 75 11.30 0.47 -5.01
C ALA A 75 10.66 1.77 -5.49
N ALA A 76 9.37 1.74 -5.83
CA ALA A 76 8.62 2.93 -6.25
C ALA A 76 8.23 3.82 -5.06
N ARG A 77 7.83 3.20 -3.95
CA ARG A 77 7.24 3.86 -2.78
C ARG A 77 7.79 3.24 -1.50
N ALA A 78 8.91 3.77 -1.04
CA ALA A 78 9.55 3.31 0.19
C ALA A 78 8.57 3.37 1.36
N ASN A 79 8.49 2.28 2.13
CA ASN A 79 7.64 2.12 3.31
C ASN A 79 6.12 2.03 3.06
N ALA A 80 5.65 2.11 1.80
CA ALA A 80 4.27 1.76 1.49
C ALA A 80 4.04 0.27 1.76
N THR A 81 2.88 -0.08 2.31
CA THR A 81 2.61 -1.46 2.71
C THR A 81 1.13 -1.81 2.67
N PHE A 82 0.84 -3.10 2.61
CA PHE A 82 -0.49 -3.66 2.79
C PHE A 82 -0.61 -4.36 4.14
N PHE A 83 -1.80 -4.33 4.73
CA PHE A 83 -2.11 -5.08 5.95
C PHE A 83 -3.59 -5.44 5.99
N ILE A 84 -3.93 -6.52 6.71
CA ILE A 84 -5.32 -6.93 6.92
C ILE A 84 -5.78 -6.43 8.28
N SER A 85 -7.01 -5.93 8.35
CA SER A 85 -7.70 -5.62 9.59
C SER A 85 -9.14 -6.14 9.56
N GLN A 86 -9.74 -6.28 10.72
CA GLN A 86 -11.17 -6.56 10.85
C GLN A 86 -11.95 -5.25 11.04
N ALA A 87 -13.05 -5.08 10.30
CA ALA A 87 -13.99 -3.97 10.46
C ALA A 87 -15.40 -4.53 10.66
N GLY A 88 -15.86 -4.56 11.92
CA GLY A 88 -17.07 -5.30 12.26
C GLY A 88 -16.87 -6.80 12.02
N SER A 89 -17.71 -7.41 11.18
CA SER A 89 -17.55 -8.81 10.78
C SER A 89 -16.69 -9.01 9.53
N ASP A 90 -16.39 -7.93 8.80
CA ASP A 90 -15.68 -8.01 7.53
C ASP A 90 -14.16 -7.95 7.71
N LEU A 91 -13.44 -8.53 6.76
CA LEU A 91 -11.98 -8.45 6.69
C LEU A 91 -11.62 -7.51 5.56
N VAL A 92 -10.77 -6.55 5.88
CA VAL A 92 -10.39 -5.44 5.02
C VAL A 92 -8.90 -5.51 4.75
N LEU A 93 -8.55 -5.48 3.47
CA LEU A 93 -7.19 -5.21 3.02
C LEU A 93 -7.01 -3.70 2.98
N ASN A 94 -6.01 -3.21 3.71
CA ASN A 94 -5.67 -1.80 3.74
C ASN A 94 -4.33 -1.58 3.06
N TYR A 95 -4.21 -0.47 2.36
CA TYR A 95 -2.97 0.07 1.83
C TYR A 95 -2.62 1.35 2.60
N ASN A 96 -1.44 1.34 3.22
CA ASN A 96 -0.88 2.53 3.83
C ASN A 96 0.01 3.24 2.81
N ALA A 97 -0.51 4.34 2.25
CA ALA A 97 0.28 5.26 1.46
C ALA A 97 1.30 5.95 2.37
N VAL A 98 2.56 5.97 1.94
CA VAL A 98 3.56 6.85 2.51
C VAL A 98 3.69 8.00 1.53
N PRO A 99 3.35 9.24 1.93
CA PRO A 99 3.54 10.39 1.08
C PRO A 99 5.01 10.42 0.65
N GLU A 100 5.27 10.46 -0.66
CA GLU A 100 6.62 10.74 -1.11
C GLU A 100 7.03 12.08 -0.48
N PRO A 101 8.24 12.20 0.09
CA PRO A 101 8.76 13.52 0.40
C PRO A 101 8.67 14.30 -0.90
N SER A 102 7.93 15.41 -0.90
CA SER A 102 7.70 16.22 -2.08
C SER A 102 9.03 16.79 -2.56
N THR A 103 9.74 15.99 -3.35
CA THR A 103 11.04 16.30 -3.95
C THR A 103 10.98 17.60 -4.76
N PRO A 104 9.87 17.98 -5.42
CA PRO A 104 9.74 19.30 -6.04
C PRO A 104 9.78 20.45 -5.03
N ALA A 105 9.16 20.27 -3.85
CA ALA A 105 9.17 21.31 -2.81
C ALA A 105 10.58 21.50 -2.26
N LEU A 106 11.30 20.40 -1.97
CA LEU A 106 12.70 20.45 -1.53
C LEU A 106 13.63 21.06 -2.59
N LEU A 107 13.42 20.74 -3.87
CA LEU A 107 14.16 21.34 -4.97
C LEU A 107 13.91 22.85 -5.06
N MET A 108 12.65 23.28 -4.94
CA MET A 108 12.29 24.70 -4.98
C MET A 108 12.83 25.48 -3.77
N PHE A 109 12.80 24.90 -2.57
CA PHE A 109 13.45 25.49 -1.38
C PHE A 109 14.97 25.54 -1.54
N GLY A 110 15.60 24.51 -2.11
CA GLY A 110 17.03 24.50 -2.42
C GLY A 110 17.41 25.58 -3.42
N LEU A 111 16.60 25.77 -4.47
CA LEU A 111 16.84 26.78 -5.50
C LEU A 111 16.66 28.21 -4.96
N ALA A 112 15.64 28.43 -4.12
CA ALA A 112 15.42 29.71 -3.45
C ALA A 112 16.59 30.08 -2.51
N GLY A 113 17.12 29.10 -1.76
CA GLY A 113 18.30 29.30 -0.91
C GLY A 113 19.55 29.70 -1.71
N LEU A 114 19.80 29.05 -2.86
CA LEU A 114 20.93 29.36 -3.74
C LEU A 114 20.83 30.76 -4.38
N LEU A 115 19.63 31.20 -4.73
CA LEU A 115 19.39 32.54 -5.27
C LEU A 115 19.53 33.62 -4.17
N GLY A 116 19.04 33.36 -2.96
CA GLY A 116 19.19 34.26 -1.81
C GLY A 116 20.66 34.54 -1.47
N LEU A 117 21.50 33.50 -1.43
CA LEU A 117 22.93 33.61 -1.14
C LEU A 117 23.71 34.42 -2.20
N ARG A 118 23.30 34.39 -3.47
CA ARG A 118 23.91 35.19 -4.55
C ARG A 118 23.60 36.68 -4.42
N THR A 119 22.42 37.04 -3.91
CA THR A 119 22.05 38.45 -3.72
C THR A 119 22.76 39.08 -2.52
N LEU A 120 23.01 38.31 -1.46
CA LEU A 120 23.75 38.76 -0.28
C LEU A 120 25.24 38.99 -0.58
N ARG A 121 25.86 38.13 -1.41
CA ARG A 121 27.27 38.28 -1.83
C ARG A 121 27.54 39.46 -2.76
N ARG A 122 26.52 40.08 -3.37
CA ARG A 122 26.69 41.28 -4.22
C ARG A 122 26.59 42.60 -3.45
N LYS A 123 26.25 42.56 -2.15
CA LYS A 123 26.07 43.76 -1.31
C LYS A 123 27.15 43.93 -0.23
N ALA A 124 28.20 43.11 -0.23
CA ALA A 124 29.42 43.28 0.56
C ALA A 124 30.57 43.62 -0.40
#